data_AF-A0A7W1FUE7-F1
#
_entry.id   AF-A0A7W1FUE7-F1
#
_cell.length_a   1.000
_cell.length_b   1.000
_cell.length_c   1.000
_cell.angle_alpha   90.00
_cell.angle_beta   90.00
_cell.angle_gamma   90.00
#
_symmetry.space_group_name_H-M   'P 1'
#
loop_
_entity.id
_entity.type
_entity.pdbx_description
1 polymer ?
#
loop_
_entity_poly.entity_id
_entity_poly.type
_entity_poly.pdbx_seq_one_letter_code
_entity_poly.pdbx_strand_id
1 'polypeptide(L)'
;MSCELCGGGDMWIKTCLTPDGSRLLVCDECYGEQVSVLVIVPGDRVVMARCDHCWRYGNPREFVEISPGGRKNAYSGTCAQCEEEEGV
;
A
#
# COMPACT_ATOMS: atom_id res chain seq x y z
N MET A 1 3.09 9.01 -9.74
CA MET A 1 2.86 7.75 -10.46
C MET A 1 1.43 7.77 -10.99
N SER A 2 1.20 7.21 -12.17
CA SER A 2 -0.12 7.21 -12.83
C SER A 2 -0.77 5.84 -12.75
N CYS A 3 -2.08 5.82 -12.55
CA CYS A 3 -2.95 4.66 -12.64
C CYS A 3 -2.98 4.19 -14.09
N GLU A 4 -2.72 2.91 -14.32
CA GLU A 4 -2.71 2.28 -15.64
C GLU A 4 -4.13 2.03 -16.18
N LEU A 5 -5.17 2.19 -15.34
CA LEU A 5 -6.57 2.03 -15.75
C LEU A 5 -7.21 3.35 -16.20
N CYS A 6 -7.02 4.44 -15.45
CA CYS A 6 -7.67 5.73 -15.74
C CYS A 6 -6.71 6.82 -16.21
N GLY A 7 -5.38 6.57 -16.19
CA GLY A 7 -4.36 7.58 -16.50
C GLY A 7 -4.20 8.68 -15.46
N GLY A 8 -5.06 8.74 -14.43
CA GLY A 8 -4.96 9.66 -13.30
C GLY A 8 -3.79 9.32 -12.39
N GLY A 9 -3.61 10.07 -11.31
CA GLY A 9 -2.60 9.77 -10.31
C GLY A 9 -3.06 10.25 -8.94
N ASP A 10 -3.01 9.37 -7.94
CA ASP A 10 -3.20 9.73 -6.55
C ASP A 10 -1.90 9.46 -5.77
N MET A 11 -1.83 9.96 -4.53
CA MET A 11 -0.74 9.61 -3.62
C MET A 11 -0.86 8.17 -3.07
N TRP A 12 -1.82 7.38 -3.56
CA TRP A 12 -2.25 6.09 -3.01
C TRP A 12 -2.26 4.98 -4.07
N ILE A 13 -1.43 5.12 -5.12
CA ILE A 13 -1.30 4.16 -6.21
C ILE A 13 -0.84 2.83 -5.61
N LYS A 14 -1.59 1.77 -5.92
CA LYS A 14 -1.37 0.39 -5.49
C LYS A 14 -0.75 -0.40 -6.64
N THR A 15 0.07 -1.39 -6.34
CA THR A 15 0.56 -2.36 -7.31
C THR A 15 -0.37 -3.55 -7.15
N CYS A 16 -1.08 -3.89 -8.21
CA CYS A 16 -2.07 -4.95 -8.24
C CYS A 16 -1.62 -6.06 -9.19
N LEU A 17 -1.91 -7.29 -8.82
CA LEU A 17 -1.81 -8.48 -9.64
C LEU A 17 -3.19 -8.75 -10.24
N THR A 18 -3.23 -8.86 -11.57
CA THR A 18 -4.43 -9.24 -12.32
C THR A 18 -4.60 -10.76 -12.33
N PRO A 19 -5.79 -11.29 -12.69
CA PRO A 19 -6.03 -12.73 -12.76
C PRO A 19 -5.09 -13.49 -13.72
N ASP A 20 -4.61 -12.83 -14.76
CA ASP A 20 -3.64 -13.36 -15.74
C ASP A 20 -2.18 -13.27 -15.26
N GLY A 21 -1.93 -12.74 -14.06
CA GLY A 21 -0.59 -12.63 -13.48
C GLY A 21 0.17 -11.34 -13.86
N SER A 22 -0.46 -10.44 -14.61
CA SER A 22 0.10 -9.14 -14.96
C SER A 22 0.09 -8.19 -13.76
N ARG A 23 1.03 -7.23 -13.75
CA ARG A 23 1.13 -6.23 -12.66
C ARG A 23 0.73 -4.86 -13.17
N LEU A 24 -0.11 -4.16 -12.41
CA LEU A 24 -0.63 -2.84 -12.73
C LEU A 24 -0.51 -1.88 -11.55
N LEU A 25 -0.25 -0.61 -11.84
CA LEU A 25 -0.40 0.50 -10.91
C LEU A 25 -1.84 1.01 -10.95
N VAL A 26 -2.55 1.01 -9.83
CA VAL A 26 -3.99 1.27 -9.76
C VAL A 26 -4.30 2.24 -8.62
N CYS A 27 -5.03 3.32 -8.92
CA CYS A 27 -5.48 4.27 -7.90
C CYS A 27 -6.58 3.68 -6.99
N ASP A 28 -6.90 4.36 -5.90
CA ASP A 28 -7.89 3.89 -4.92
C ASP A 28 -9.29 3.68 -5.53
N GLU A 29 -9.73 4.60 -6.38
CA GLU A 29 -11.04 4.53 -7.04
C GLU A 29 -11.13 3.31 -7.96
N CYS A 30 -10.18 3.16 -8.89
CA CYS A 30 -10.18 2.02 -9.81
C CYS A 30 -9.96 0.68 -9.09
N TYR A 31 -9.22 0.66 -7.99
CA TYR A 31 -9.09 -0.54 -7.16
C TYR A 31 -10.42 -0.89 -6.49
N GLY A 32 -11.15 0.09 -5.96
CA GLY A 32 -12.47 -0.12 -5.35
C GLY A 32 -13.47 -0.76 -6.32
N GLU A 33 -13.45 -0.36 -7.59
CA GLU A 33 -14.29 -0.95 -8.64
C GLU A 33 -13.91 -2.39 -8.99
N GLN A 34 -12.64 -2.78 -8.78
CA GLN A 34 -12.09 -4.08 -9.19
C GLN A 34 -11.56 -4.93 -8.02
N VAL A 35 -11.99 -4.63 -6.79
CA VAL A 35 -11.52 -5.28 -5.56
C VAL A 35 -11.75 -6.80 -5.55
N SER A 36 -12.70 -7.29 -6.35
CA SER A 36 -13.02 -8.71 -6.49
C SER A 36 -12.03 -9.51 -7.35
N VAL A 37 -11.23 -8.83 -8.18
CA VAL A 37 -10.32 -9.47 -9.16
C VAL A 37 -8.86 -9.05 -9.00
N LEU A 38 -8.60 -7.87 -8.43
CA LEU A 38 -7.24 -7.37 -8.24
C LEU A 38 -6.72 -7.74 -6.85
N VAL A 39 -5.49 -8.27 -6.82
CA VAL A 39 -4.78 -8.58 -5.57
C VAL A 39 -3.65 -7.58 -5.36
N ILE A 40 -3.62 -6.88 -4.22
CA ILE A 40 -2.53 -5.94 -3.92
C ILE A 40 -1.23 -6.70 -3.68
N VAL A 41 -0.14 -6.25 -4.31
CA VAL A 41 1.22 -6.76 -4.15
C VAL A 41 2.01 -5.83 -3.23
N PRO A 42 2.29 -6.23 -1.98
CA PRO A 42 2.97 -5.38 -1.02
C PRO A 42 4.44 -5.12 -1.41
N GLY A 43 4.87 -3.86 -1.29
CA GLY A 43 6.27 -3.44 -1.40
C GLY A 43 6.85 -3.45 -2.81
N ASP A 44 6.03 -3.65 -3.85
CA ASP A 44 6.46 -3.52 -5.25
C ASP A 44 6.16 -2.10 -5.76
N ARG A 45 7.19 -1.42 -6.29
CA ARG A 45 7.18 -0.10 -6.95
C ARG A 45 6.70 1.15 -6.18
N VAL A 46 5.80 1.07 -5.19
CA VAL A 46 5.29 2.24 -4.46
C VAL A 46 5.31 2.02 -2.93
N VAL A 47 5.44 3.13 -2.20
CA VAL A 47 5.41 3.23 -0.73
C VAL A 47 3.97 2.95 -0.26
N MET A 48 3.72 1.86 0.46
CA MET A 48 2.34 1.36 0.71
C MET A 48 1.93 1.18 2.16
N ALA A 49 2.85 1.41 3.11
CA ALA A 49 2.54 1.26 4.51
C ALA A 49 2.55 2.61 5.21
N ARG A 50 1.53 2.89 6.02
CA ARG A 50 1.51 4.06 6.91
C ARG A 50 1.76 3.60 8.34
N CYS A 51 2.71 4.24 9.02
CA CYS A 51 2.93 4.01 10.43
C CYS A 51 1.72 4.51 11.24
N ASP A 52 1.21 3.68 12.15
CA ASP A 52 0.09 4.03 13.01
C ASP A 52 0.48 5.02 14.12
N HIS A 53 1.78 5.09 14.46
CA HIS A 53 2.33 5.98 15.48
C HIS A 53 2.79 7.33 14.90
N CYS A 54 3.72 7.32 13.94
CA CYS A 54 4.30 8.55 13.38
C CYS A 54 3.68 9.03 12.06
N TRP A 55 2.69 8.30 11.52
CA TRP A 55 1.96 8.66 10.30
C TRP A 55 2.81 8.75 9.03
N ARG A 56 4.10 8.39 9.11
CA ARG A 56 5.00 8.35 7.96
C ARG A 56 4.63 7.19 7.04
N TYR A 57 4.86 7.42 5.75
CA TYR A 57 4.74 6.39 4.73
C TYR A 57 6.09 5.74 4.50
N GLY A 58 6.12 4.41 4.39
CA GLY A 58 7.33 3.63 4.12
C GLY A 58 7.04 2.38 3.32
N ASN A 59 8.10 1.65 2.95
CA ASN A 59 7.91 0.36 2.32
C ASN A 59 7.32 -0.61 3.37
N PRO A 60 6.25 -1.36 3.05
CA PRO A 60 5.72 -2.41 3.92
C PRO A 60 6.78 -3.38 4.49
N ARG A 61 7.86 -3.62 3.76
CA ARG A 61 8.97 -4.50 4.18
C ARG A 61 9.85 -3.91 5.28
N GLU A 62 9.78 -2.60 5.49
CA GLU A 62 10.53 -1.87 6.52
C GLU A 62 9.72 -1.69 7.81
N PHE A 63 8.50 -2.23 7.86
CA PHE A 63 7.63 -2.20 9.02
C PHE A 63 7.86 -3.46 9.86
N VAL A 64 7.84 -3.31 11.17
CA VAL A 64 8.04 -4.40 12.14
C VAL A 64 6.77 -5.24 12.22
N GLU A 65 5.63 -4.57 12.34
CA GLU A 65 4.31 -5.17 12.23
C GLU A 65 3.54 -4.47 11.12
N ILE A 66 2.85 -5.26 10.30
CA ILE A 66 2.07 -4.73 9.19
C ILE A 66 0.86 -5.60 8.90
N SER A 67 -0.27 -4.94 8.70
CA SER A 67 -1.54 -5.58 8.37
C SER A 67 -2.23 -4.86 7.21
N PRO A 68 -2.91 -5.61 6.34
CA PRO A 68 -3.79 -5.02 5.34
C PRO A 68 -5.06 -4.47 6.00
N GLY A 69 -5.73 -3.52 5.35
CA GLY A 69 -7.03 -3.00 5.82
C GLY A 69 -6.96 -1.72 6.65
N GLY A 70 -5.83 -1.02 6.65
CA GLY A 70 -5.70 0.33 7.19
C GLY A 70 -6.53 1.36 6.41
N ARG A 71 -6.28 2.65 6.62
CA ARG A 71 -7.02 3.73 5.95
C ARG A 71 -7.01 3.52 4.42
N LYS A 72 -8.18 3.52 3.79
CA LYS A 72 -8.35 3.23 2.35
C LYS A 72 -7.84 1.84 1.92
N ASN A 73 -7.91 0.85 2.82
CA ASN A 73 -7.32 -0.48 2.63
C ASN A 73 -5.80 -0.46 2.35
N ALA A 74 -5.11 0.63 2.68
CA ALA A 74 -3.64 0.66 2.65
C ALA A 74 -3.09 -0.26 3.74
N TYR A 75 -1.85 -0.70 3.60
CA TYR A 75 -1.18 -1.38 4.70
C TYR A 75 -0.93 -0.37 5.83
N SER A 76 -1.11 -0.82 7.06
CA SER A 76 -0.75 -0.04 8.24
C SER A 76 -0.12 -0.93 9.31
N GLY A 77 0.63 -0.29 10.20
CA GLY A 77 1.28 -0.95 11.32
C GLY A 77 2.40 -0.08 11.88
N THR A 78 3.43 -0.68 12.47
CA THR A 78 4.49 0.04 13.17
C THR A 78 5.77 0.04 12.34
N CYS A 79 6.32 1.22 12.06
CA CYS A 79 7.62 1.32 11.40
C CYS A 79 8.77 1.02 12.38
N ALA A 80 9.91 0.56 11.86
CA ALA A 80 11.08 0.22 12.69
C ALA A 80 11.55 1.36 13.61
N GLN A 81 11.46 2.62 13.16
CA GLN A 81 11.85 3.76 13.99
C GLN A 81 10.94 3.95 15.20
N CYS A 82 9.62 3.75 15.06
CA CYS A 82 8.70 3.88 16.19
C CYS A 82 8.80 2.70 17.16
N GLU A 83 9.07 1.50 16.65
CA GLU A 83 9.33 0.33 17.49
C GLU A 83 10.58 0.55 18.36
N GLU A 84 11.67 1.06 17.78
CA GLU A 84 12.91 1.36 18.52
C GLU A 84 12.72 2.45 19.58
N GLU A 85 11.81 3.41 19.35
CA GLU A 85 11.50 4.49 20.29
C GLU A 85 10.58 4.04 21.46
N GLU A 86 9.77 2.98 21.31
CA GLU A 86 8.94 2.41 22.40
C GLU A 86 9.73 1.44 23.31
N GLY A 87 10.94 1.05 22.93
CA GLY A 87 11.81 0.13 23.68
C GLY A 87 12.74 0.76 24.73
N VAL A 88 12.58 2.05 25.07
CA VAL A 88 13.42 2.80 26.03
C VAL A 88 12.68 3.06 27.34
#